data_AF-A0A1X0ILN9-F1
#
_entry.id   AF-A0A1X0ILN9-F1
#
_cell.length_a   1.000
_cell.length_b   1.000
_cell.length_c   1.000
_cell.angle_alpha   90.00
_cell.angle_beta   90.00
_cell.angle_gamma   90.00
#
_symmetry.space_group_name_H-M   'P 1'
#
loop_
_entity.id
_entity.type
_entity.pdbx_description
1 polymer ?
#
loop_
_entity_poly.entity_id
_entity_poly.type
_entity_poly.pdbx_seq_one_letter_code
_entity_poly.pdbx_strand_id
1 'polypeptide(L)'
;MSLSTHTSGLGLWGLLMFVALGLEVVFASLAFVYTRRLLRLRTLPLGDDLNGYQKALRKLRKNEPMSRDEWNLAERIIDIRRSPIAYAVPAAFMTLGIFYIFGSLEYLHGHTPSERTFLGVIPMFTSTNLIIQMRKSARLKKRLDRATVVEPDEPSPAALAPFG
;
A
#
# COMPACT_ATOMS: atom_id res chain seq x y z
N MET A 1 -22.00 25.59 -40.00
CA MET A 1 -22.19 24.15 -40.31
C MET A 1 -21.99 23.39 -39.01
N SER A 2 -23.08 23.17 -38.27
CA SER A 2 -23.07 22.51 -36.97
C SER A 2 -22.97 21.00 -37.20
N LEU A 3 -21.83 20.38 -36.88
CA LEU A 3 -21.75 18.93 -36.78
C LEU A 3 -22.50 18.52 -35.51
N SER A 4 -23.79 18.24 -35.67
CA SER A 4 -24.54 17.45 -34.71
C SER A 4 -24.03 16.01 -34.79
N THR A 5 -22.99 15.70 -34.02
CA THR A 5 -22.70 14.31 -33.65
C THR A 5 -23.66 13.92 -32.54
N HIS A 6 -24.91 13.62 -32.93
CA HIS A 6 -25.72 12.68 -32.16
C HIS A 6 -25.07 11.31 -32.30
N THR A 7 -24.00 11.07 -31.53
CA THR A 7 -23.46 9.73 -31.34
C THR A 7 -24.52 8.95 -30.59
N SER A 8 -25.20 8.03 -31.28
CA SER A 8 -26.19 7.10 -30.71
C SER A 8 -25.52 6.03 -29.81
N GLY A 9 -24.35 6.35 -29.25
CA GLY A 9 -23.46 5.47 -28.52
C GLY A 9 -22.65 6.27 -27.50
N LEU A 10 -22.11 5.56 -26.52
CA LEU A 10 -21.30 6.07 -25.42
C LEU A 10 -20.38 7.23 -25.83
N GLY A 11 -20.55 8.39 -25.19
CA GLY A 11 -19.63 9.52 -25.33
C GLY A 11 -18.20 9.14 -24.92
N LEU A 12 -17.21 9.92 -25.34
CA LEU A 12 -15.80 9.66 -25.00
C LEU A 12 -15.60 9.50 -23.49
N TRP A 13 -16.18 10.39 -22.69
CA TRP A 13 -16.08 10.35 -21.23
C TRP A 13 -16.79 9.13 -20.66
N GLY A 14 -17.97 8.78 -21.16
CA GLY A 14 -18.67 7.54 -20.84
C GLY A 14 -17.85 6.29 -21.12
N LEU A 15 -17.21 6.18 -22.30
CA LEU A 15 -16.33 5.06 -22.63
C LEU A 15 -15.16 4.97 -21.64
N LEU A 16 -14.47 6.09 -21.38
CA LEU A 16 -13.36 6.14 -20.44
C LEU A 16 -13.80 5.82 -19.00
N MET A 17 -14.99 6.25 -18.60
CA MET A 17 -15.60 5.92 -17.32
C MET A 17 -15.82 4.40 -17.20
N PHE A 18 -16.38 3.73 -18.22
CA PHE A 18 -16.56 2.27 -18.19
C PHE A 18 -15.25 1.50 -18.17
N VAL A 19 -14.24 1.96 -18.91
CA VAL A 19 -12.88 1.39 -18.84
C VAL A 19 -12.31 1.55 -17.43
N ALA A 20 -12.43 2.74 -16.83
CA ALA A 20 -11.98 3.00 -15.46
C ALA A 20 -12.73 2.13 -14.44
N LEU A 21 -14.03 1.93 -14.61
CA LEU A 21 -14.84 1.04 -13.78
C LEU A 21 -14.40 -0.42 -13.90
N GLY A 22 -14.12 -0.89 -15.11
CA GLY A 22 -13.61 -2.25 -15.34
C GLY A 22 -12.27 -2.47 -14.64
N LEU A 23 -11.35 -1.51 -14.77
CA LEU A 23 -10.06 -1.54 -14.06
C LEU A 23 -10.25 -1.48 -12.54
N GLU A 24 -11.17 -0.65 -12.05
CA GLU A 24 -11.49 -0.54 -10.62
C GLU A 24 -11.94 -1.89 -10.05
N VAL A 25 -12.87 -2.57 -10.71
CA VAL A 25 -13.36 -3.89 -10.26
C VAL A 25 -12.21 -4.90 -10.20
N VAL A 26 -11.30 -4.90 -11.19
CA VAL A 26 -10.13 -5.79 -11.19
C VAL A 26 -9.19 -5.48 -10.03
N PHE A 27 -8.79 -4.21 -9.86
CA PHE A 27 -7.87 -3.83 -8.79
C PHE A 27 -8.48 -3.98 -7.40
N ALA A 28 -9.74 -3.65 -7.20
CA ALA A 28 -10.47 -3.86 -5.96
C ALA A 28 -10.54 -5.36 -5.61
N SER A 29 -10.78 -6.23 -6.60
CA SER A 29 -10.79 -7.68 -6.39
C SER A 29 -9.41 -8.21 -5.97
N LEU A 30 -8.34 -7.75 -6.64
CA LEU A 30 -6.96 -8.11 -6.26
C LEU A 30 -6.60 -7.58 -4.87
N ALA A 31 -6.98 -6.34 -4.54
CA ALA A 31 -6.78 -5.73 -3.23
C ALA A 31 -7.53 -6.48 -2.13
N PHE A 32 -8.74 -6.97 -2.41
CA PHE A 32 -9.52 -7.80 -1.51
C PHE A 32 -8.83 -9.14 -1.22
N VAL A 33 -8.39 -9.83 -2.28
CA VAL A 33 -7.63 -11.10 -2.15
C VAL A 33 -6.34 -10.87 -1.36
N TYR A 34 -5.61 -9.80 -1.65
CA TYR A 34 -4.40 -9.43 -0.93
C TYR A 34 -4.67 -9.15 0.55
N THR A 35 -5.67 -8.34 0.88
CA THR A 35 -6.06 -8.04 2.26
C THR A 35 -6.47 -9.31 3.00
N ARG A 36 -7.25 -10.19 2.38
CA ARG A 36 -7.58 -11.50 2.97
C ARG A 36 -6.36 -12.37 3.22
N ARG A 37 -5.38 -12.36 2.32
CA ARG A 37 -4.10 -13.06 2.54
C ARG A 37 -3.35 -12.45 3.72
N LEU A 38 -3.30 -11.13 3.84
CA LEU A 38 -2.67 -10.45 4.98
C LEU A 38 -3.35 -10.77 6.31
N LEU A 39 -4.68 -10.80 6.37
CA LEU A 39 -5.42 -11.13 7.59
C LEU A 39 -5.20 -12.58 8.05
N ARG A 40 -4.80 -13.49 7.15
CA ARG A 40 -4.46 -14.88 7.46
C ARG A 40 -3.01 -15.09 7.89
N LEU A 41 -2.17 -14.05 7.79
CA LEU A 41 -0.77 -14.14 8.18
C LEU A 41 -0.67 -14.26 9.71
N ARG A 42 0.01 -15.31 10.20
CA ARG A 42 0.26 -15.56 11.63
C ARG A 42 0.89 -14.34 12.31
N THR A 43 0.45 -13.95 13.51
CA THR A 43 1.11 -12.87 14.27
C THR A 43 2.54 -13.31 14.66
N LEU A 44 3.52 -12.42 14.51
CA LEU A 44 4.88 -12.65 15.01
C LEU A 44 4.91 -12.30 16.51
N PRO A 45 5.84 -12.86 17.32
CA PRO A 45 5.91 -12.60 18.76
C PRO A 45 6.02 -11.11 19.14
N LEU A 46 6.66 -10.28 18.30
CA LEU A 46 6.73 -8.81 18.42
C LEU A 46 5.69 -8.05 17.57
N GLY A 47 4.76 -8.77 16.94
CA GLY A 47 3.76 -8.21 16.03
C GLY A 47 2.56 -7.56 16.75
N ASP A 48 2.32 -7.93 18.01
CA ASP A 48 1.23 -7.38 18.84
C ASP A 48 1.61 -6.07 19.53
N ASP A 49 2.90 -5.73 19.57
CA ASP A 49 3.34 -4.39 19.96
C ASP A 49 2.87 -3.39 18.90
N LEU A 50 1.95 -2.50 19.28
CA LEU A 50 1.38 -1.42 18.45
C LEU A 50 2.42 -0.63 17.64
N ASN A 51 3.68 -0.60 18.10
CA ASN A 51 4.80 0.09 17.44
C ASN A 51 5.99 -0.79 17.07
N GLY A 52 5.93 -2.12 17.25
CA GLY A 52 7.06 -3.03 16.99
C GLY A 52 7.58 -2.91 15.56
N TYR A 53 6.66 -2.90 14.60
CA TYR A 53 6.95 -2.74 13.17
C TYR A 53 7.62 -1.40 12.84
N GLN A 54 7.14 -0.31 13.44
CA GLN A 54 7.71 1.02 13.22
C GLN A 54 9.10 1.15 13.84
N LYS A 55 9.29 0.58 15.03
CA LYS A 55 10.58 0.55 15.73
C LYS A 55 11.62 -0.23 14.93
N ALA A 56 11.28 -1.43 14.45
CA ALA A 56 12.16 -2.25 13.61
C ALA A 56 12.58 -1.52 12.33
N LEU A 57 11.62 -0.92 11.60
CA LEU A 57 11.92 -0.13 10.41
C LEU A 57 12.77 1.12 10.70
N ARG A 58 12.58 1.76 11.86
CA ARG A 58 13.37 2.93 12.27
C ARG A 58 14.81 2.53 12.57
N LYS A 59 15.02 1.47 13.35
CA LYS A 59 16.35 0.90 13.62
C LYS A 59 17.06 0.52 12.32
N LEU A 60 16.35 -0.17 11.43
CA LEU A 60 16.85 -0.52 10.10
C LEU A 60 17.20 0.71 9.24
N ARG A 61 16.44 1.80 9.36
CA ARG A 61 16.75 3.06 8.65
C ARG A 61 17.99 3.76 9.22
N LYS A 62 18.29 3.56 10.50
CA LYS A 62 19.45 4.16 11.16
C LYS A 62 20.67 3.24 11.20
N ASN A 63 20.56 2.00 10.69
CA ASN A 63 21.56 0.95 10.85
C ASN A 63 21.91 0.69 12.32
N GLU A 64 20.94 0.81 13.22
CA GLU A 64 21.10 0.48 14.63
C GLU A 64 21.11 -1.06 14.81
N PRO A 65 21.83 -1.59 15.81
CA PRO A 65 21.76 -3.01 16.17
C PRO A 65 20.31 -3.42 16.49
N MET A 66 19.89 -4.57 15.95
CA MET A 66 18.52 -5.08 16.12
C MET A 66 18.51 -6.51 16.63
N SER A 67 17.49 -6.87 17.39
CA SER A 67 17.30 -8.26 17.80
C SER A 67 16.84 -9.11 16.61
N ARG A 68 16.96 -10.44 16.73
CA ARG A 68 16.51 -11.36 15.69
C ARG A 68 15.01 -11.24 15.40
N ASP A 69 14.20 -10.97 16.41
CA ASP A 69 12.77 -10.73 16.25
C ASP A 69 12.48 -9.43 15.51
N GLU A 70 13.19 -8.34 15.82
CA GLU A 70 13.08 -7.07 15.10
C GLU A 70 13.48 -7.22 13.63
N TRP A 71 14.51 -8.01 13.35
CA TRP A 71 14.93 -8.33 11.98
C TRP A 71 13.84 -9.12 11.22
N ASN A 72 13.31 -10.19 11.81
CA ASN A 72 12.22 -10.99 11.22
C ASN A 72 10.97 -10.13 10.93
N LEU A 73 10.67 -9.21 11.83
CA LEU A 73 9.57 -8.27 11.71
C LEU A 73 9.76 -7.29 10.53
N ALA A 74 10.98 -6.75 10.39
CA ALA A 74 11.35 -5.87 9.30
C ALA A 74 11.36 -6.59 7.94
N GLU A 75 11.91 -7.81 7.89
CA GLU A 75 11.90 -8.65 6.69
C GLU A 75 10.47 -8.87 6.20
N ARG A 76 9.60 -9.32 7.10
CA ARG A 76 8.20 -9.60 6.75
C ARG A 76 7.48 -8.39 6.17
N ILE A 77 7.64 -7.21 6.76
CA ILE A 77 7.04 -5.98 6.19
C ILE A 77 7.60 -5.67 4.81
N ILE A 78 8.91 -5.78 4.64
CA ILE A 78 9.58 -5.48 3.37
C ILE A 78 9.05 -6.43 2.29
N ASP A 79 8.91 -7.71 2.59
CA ASP A 79 8.40 -8.71 1.65
C ASP A 79 6.92 -8.47 1.30
N ILE A 80 6.10 -8.15 2.31
CA ILE A 80 4.70 -7.76 2.09
C ILE A 80 4.63 -6.55 1.14
N ARG A 81 5.41 -5.50 1.40
CA ARG A 81 5.39 -4.25 0.59
C ARG A 81 6.04 -4.40 -0.78
N ARG A 82 6.91 -5.39 -0.98
CA ARG A 82 7.52 -5.72 -2.28
C ARG A 82 6.63 -6.56 -3.18
N SER A 83 5.61 -7.19 -2.62
CA SER A 83 4.71 -8.05 -3.39
C SER A 83 3.99 -7.24 -4.49
N PRO A 84 3.99 -7.71 -5.76
CA PRO A 84 3.31 -7.01 -6.86
C PRO A 84 1.81 -6.79 -6.59
N ILE A 85 1.15 -7.76 -5.97
CA ILE A 85 -0.27 -7.67 -5.63
C ILE A 85 -0.57 -6.58 -4.58
N ALA A 86 0.43 -6.17 -3.78
CA ALA A 86 0.27 -5.09 -2.82
C ALA A 86 -0.04 -3.75 -3.51
N TYR A 87 0.41 -3.58 -4.76
CA TYR A 87 0.11 -2.38 -5.56
C TYR A 87 -1.34 -2.34 -6.06
N ALA A 88 -2.11 -3.43 -5.93
CA ALA A 88 -3.54 -3.41 -6.25
C ALA A 88 -4.32 -2.44 -5.35
N VAL A 89 -3.92 -2.29 -4.08
CA VAL A 89 -4.56 -1.35 -3.14
C VAL A 89 -4.43 0.11 -3.63
N PRO A 90 -3.23 0.67 -3.83
CA PRO A 90 -3.14 2.02 -4.39
C PRO A 90 -3.68 2.10 -5.83
N ALA A 91 -3.56 1.05 -6.64
CA ALA A 91 -4.15 1.06 -7.99
C ALA A 91 -5.67 1.27 -7.93
N ALA A 92 -6.38 0.60 -7.02
CA ALA A 92 -7.82 0.82 -6.79
C ALA A 92 -8.12 2.28 -6.39
N PHE A 93 -7.37 2.87 -5.45
CA PHE A 93 -7.56 4.29 -5.13
C PHE A 93 -7.34 5.22 -6.35
N MET A 94 -6.39 4.87 -7.23
CA MET A 94 -6.14 5.63 -8.45
C MET A 94 -7.31 5.51 -9.43
N THR A 95 -7.75 4.29 -9.73
CA THR A 95 -8.83 4.04 -10.70
C THR A 95 -10.18 4.53 -10.20
N LEU A 96 -10.45 4.47 -8.90
CA LEU A 96 -11.64 5.07 -8.28
C LEU A 96 -11.68 6.59 -8.50
N GLY A 97 -10.55 7.28 -8.34
CA GLY A 97 -10.44 8.72 -8.60
C GLY A 97 -10.67 9.06 -10.07
N ILE A 98 -10.06 8.29 -10.98
CA ILE A 98 -10.23 8.44 -12.43
C ILE A 98 -11.70 8.20 -12.84
N PHE A 99 -12.32 7.13 -12.34
CA PHE A 99 -13.72 6.81 -12.57
C PHE A 99 -14.63 7.96 -12.15
N TYR A 100 -14.39 8.55 -10.96
CA TYR A 100 -15.16 9.68 -10.47
C TYR A 100 -15.05 10.91 -11.39
N ILE A 101 -13.85 11.24 -11.84
CA ILE A 101 -13.62 12.40 -12.73
C ILE A 101 -14.31 12.18 -14.07
N PHE A 102 -14.12 11.01 -14.70
CA PHE A 102 -14.75 10.71 -16.00
C PHE A 102 -16.26 10.61 -15.93
N GLY A 103 -16.81 10.00 -14.88
CA GLY A 103 -18.27 9.98 -14.65
C GLY A 103 -18.83 11.38 -14.42
N SER A 104 -18.10 12.24 -13.72
CA SER A 104 -18.50 13.65 -13.54
C SER A 104 -18.44 14.44 -14.85
N LEU A 105 -17.46 14.19 -15.71
CA LEU A 105 -17.35 14.83 -17.03
C LEU A 105 -18.44 14.35 -18.00
N GLU A 106 -18.78 13.06 -18.01
CA GLU A 106 -19.88 12.53 -18.79
C GLU A 106 -21.22 13.14 -18.35
N TYR A 107 -21.45 13.23 -17.03
CA TYR A 107 -22.67 13.83 -16.47
C TYR A 107 -22.88 15.29 -16.90
N LEU A 108 -21.79 16.03 -17.13
CA LEU A 108 -21.84 17.42 -17.55
C LEU A 108 -22.30 17.61 -19.00
N HIS A 109 -22.35 16.58 -19.85
CA HIS A 109 -22.78 16.67 -21.26
C HIS A 109 -22.16 17.87 -22.04
N GLY A 110 -20.94 18.29 -21.69
CA GLY A 110 -20.25 19.44 -22.32
C GLY A 110 -20.40 20.79 -21.60
N HIS A 111 -21.11 20.86 -20.48
CA HIS A 111 -21.14 22.05 -19.61
C HIS A 111 -19.81 22.25 -18.88
N THR A 112 -19.57 23.48 -18.41
CA THR A 112 -18.33 23.85 -17.70
C THR A 112 -18.17 23.04 -16.40
N PRO A 113 -17.02 22.37 -16.19
CA PRO A 113 -16.78 21.62 -14.98
C PRO A 113 -16.59 22.55 -13.77
N SER A 114 -17.14 22.14 -12.63
CA SER A 114 -16.90 22.79 -11.34
C SER A 114 -15.77 22.10 -10.58
N GLU A 115 -15.31 22.68 -9.48
CA GLU A 115 -14.29 22.09 -8.59
C GLU A 115 -14.66 20.68 -8.12
N ARG A 116 -15.97 20.42 -7.95
CA ARG A 116 -16.49 19.11 -7.54
C ARG A 116 -16.07 18.00 -8.50
N THR A 117 -16.00 18.26 -9.80
CA THR A 117 -15.57 17.30 -10.83
C THR A 117 -14.19 16.73 -10.54
N PHE A 118 -13.34 17.47 -9.84
CA PHE A 118 -11.95 17.11 -9.56
C PHE A 118 -11.73 16.51 -8.17
N LEU A 119 -12.78 16.21 -7.39
CA LEU A 119 -12.63 15.57 -6.08
C LEU A 119 -11.94 14.20 -6.17
N GLY A 120 -12.04 13.52 -7.32
CA GLY A 120 -11.30 12.28 -7.60
C GLY A 120 -9.78 12.42 -7.58
N VAL A 121 -9.23 13.64 -7.63
CA VAL A 121 -7.79 13.89 -7.49
C VAL A 121 -7.27 13.56 -6.08
N ILE A 122 -8.11 13.70 -5.05
CA ILE A 122 -7.74 13.41 -3.64
C ILE A 122 -7.33 11.93 -3.45
N PRO A 123 -8.16 10.93 -3.85
CA PRO A 123 -7.74 9.53 -3.77
C PRO A 123 -6.55 9.20 -4.68
N MET A 124 -6.38 9.90 -5.82
CA MET A 124 -5.19 9.73 -6.68
C MET A 124 -3.89 10.19 -5.99
N PHE A 125 -3.92 11.31 -5.25
CA PHE A 125 -2.78 11.75 -4.45
C PHE A 125 -2.49 10.77 -3.30
N THR A 126 -3.53 10.26 -2.66
CA THR A 126 -3.41 9.23 -1.61
C THR A 126 -2.72 7.99 -2.15
N SER A 127 -3.16 7.49 -3.31
CA SER A 127 -2.56 6.37 -4.03
C SER A 127 -1.08 6.61 -4.33
N THR A 128 -0.74 7.79 -4.86
CA THR A 128 0.63 8.16 -5.21
C THR A 128 1.53 8.15 -3.97
N ASN A 129 1.07 8.71 -2.86
CA ASN A 129 1.79 8.68 -1.59
C ASN A 129 2.03 7.25 -1.11
N LEU A 130 1.01 6.38 -1.16
CA LEU A 130 1.14 4.96 -0.80
C LEU A 130 2.20 4.25 -1.65
N ILE A 131 2.18 4.44 -2.98
CA ILE A 131 3.18 3.86 -3.89
C ILE A 131 4.59 4.32 -3.51
N ILE A 132 4.79 5.62 -3.24
CA ILE A 132 6.08 6.16 -2.83
C ILE A 132 6.55 5.52 -1.52
N GLN A 133 5.67 5.42 -0.52
CA GLN A 133 6.00 4.81 0.76
C GLN A 133 6.34 3.32 0.63
N MET A 134 5.58 2.57 -0.18
CA MET A 134 5.86 1.16 -0.46
C MET A 134 7.23 0.99 -1.14
N ARG A 135 7.54 1.82 -2.14
CA ARG A 135 8.85 1.80 -2.82
C ARG A 135 10.00 2.17 -1.87
N LYS A 136 9.81 3.17 -1.00
CA LYS A 136 10.80 3.54 0.01
C LYS A 136 11.07 2.39 0.97
N SER A 137 10.03 1.70 1.45
CA SER A 137 10.19 0.51 2.29
C SER A 137 10.85 -0.65 1.54
N ALA A 138 10.46 -0.92 0.30
CA ALA A 138 11.05 -1.98 -0.53
C ALA A 138 12.56 -1.80 -0.75
N ARG A 139 13.04 -0.55 -0.82
CA ARG A 139 14.47 -0.23 -0.92
C ARG A 139 15.25 -0.52 0.35
N LEU A 140 14.58 -0.65 1.51
CA LEU A 140 15.24 -1.03 2.76
C LEU A 140 15.73 -2.48 2.76
N LYS A 141 15.31 -3.34 1.81
CA LYS A 141 15.87 -4.70 1.68
C LYS A 141 17.40 -4.68 1.61
N LYS A 142 17.98 -3.75 0.84
CA LYS A 142 19.44 -3.59 0.73
C LYS A 142 20.13 -3.26 2.06
N ARG A 143 19.41 -2.63 3.00
CA ARG A 143 19.91 -2.34 4.34
C ARG A 143 19.68 -3.50 5.30
N LEU A 144 18.60 -4.26 5.09
CA LEU A 144 18.30 -5.46 5.87
C LEU A 144 19.39 -6.52 5.69
N ASP A 145 19.89 -6.67 4.45
CA ASP A 145 20.98 -7.58 4.12
C ASP A 145 22.32 -7.18 4.77
N ARG A 146 22.43 -5.96 5.32
CA ARG A 146 23.62 -5.41 5.99
C ARG A 146 23.41 -5.15 7.48
N ALA A 147 22.26 -5.53 8.03
CA ALA A 147 21.90 -5.21 9.40
C ALA A 147 22.68 -6.09 10.39
N THR A 148 23.24 -5.49 11.43
CA THR A 148 23.87 -6.20 12.54
C THR A 148 22.79 -6.74 13.47
N VAL A 149 22.69 -8.06 13.57
CA VAL A 149 21.78 -8.74 14.50
C VAL A 149 22.53 -9.05 15.79
N VAL A 150 21.98 -8.58 16.92
CA VAL A 150 22.50 -8.87 18.26
C VAL A 150 21.52 -9.81 18.94
N GLU A 151 22.01 -10.96 19.38
CA GLU A 151 21.21 -11.93 20.14
C GLU A 151 21.06 -11.42 21.58
N PRO A 152 19.88 -11.53 22.22
CA PRO A 152 19.77 -11.25 23.64
C PRO A 152 20.65 -12.25 24.39
N ASP A 153 21.58 -11.77 25.21
CA ASP A 153 22.39 -12.62 26.09
C ASP A 153 21.44 -13.59 26.84
N GLU A 154 21.63 -14.90 26.64
CA GLU A 154 21.09 -15.90 27.56
C GLU A 154 21.62 -15.54 28.96
N PRO A 155 20.77 -15.54 30.01
CA PRO A 155 21.27 -15.34 31.36
C PRO A 155 22.28 -16.43 31.65
N SER A 156 23.52 -16.01 31.92
CA SER A 156 24.63 -16.89 32.28
C SER A 156 24.17 -17.92 33.33
N PRO A 157 24.50 -19.22 33.18
CA PRO A 157 24.17 -20.27 34.15
C PRO A 157 24.62 -19.96 35.59
N ALA A 158 25.53 -19.00 35.78
CA ALA A 158 25.97 -18.52 37.08
C ALA A 158 24.86 -17.81 37.89
N ALA A 159 23.78 -17.33 37.26
CA ALA A 159 22.63 -16.72 37.94
C ALA A 159 21.61 -17.75 38.47
N LEU A 160 21.76 -19.03 38.11
CA LEU A 160 20.91 -20.14 38.55
C LEU A 160 21.55 -21.00 39.65
N ALA A 161 22.66 -20.54 40.25
CA ALA A 161 23.17 -21.18 41.45
C ALA A 161 22.13 -21.03 42.58
N PRO A 162 21.59 -22.13 43.15
CA PRO A 162 20.73 -22.02 44.31
C PRO A 162 21.53 -21.39 45.45
N PHE A 163 20.96 -20.36 46.08
CA PHE A 163 21.48 -19.89 47.35
C PHE A 163 21.38 -21.03 48.37
N GLY A 164 22.53 -21.64 48.72
CA GLY A 164 22.73 -22.42 49.94
C GLY A 164 22.06 -23.78 50.01
#